data_AF-A0A944H6K9-F1
#
_entry.id   AF-A0A944H6K9-F1
#
_cell.length_a   1.000
_cell.length_b   1.000
_cell.length_c   1.000
_cell.angle_alpha   90.00
_cell.angle_beta   90.00
_cell.angle_gamma   90.00
#
_symmetry.space_group_name_H-M   'P 1'
#
loop_
_entity.id
_entity.type
_entity.pdbx_description
1 polymer ?
#
loop_
_entity_poly.entity_id
_entity_poly.type
_entity_poly.pdbx_seq_one_letter_code
_entity_poly.pdbx_strand_id
1 'polypeptide(L)'
;MSKTYIDGSSCKAINGTYGEFFNISFNLEKLQQYANEKGYVNMTMSKRKEPGQYGDTHYFTLNEWKPDASQGENAPKASPDTDEGVALEDVPF
;
A
#
# COMPACT_ATOMS: atom_id res chain seq x y z
N MET A 1 -10.84 -15.90 -0.88
CA MET A 1 -10.45 -14.70 -1.64
C MET A 1 -9.65 -15.15 -2.84
N SER A 2 -10.28 -15.18 -4.01
CA SER A 2 -9.64 -15.55 -5.27
C SER A 2 -8.64 -14.45 -5.64
N LYS A 3 -7.37 -14.82 -5.87
CA LYS A 3 -6.37 -13.86 -6.33
C LYS A 3 -6.55 -13.64 -7.83
N THR A 4 -6.92 -12.43 -8.23
CA THR A 4 -6.92 -12.05 -9.64
C THR A 4 -5.50 -11.66 -10.05
N TYR A 5 -4.87 -12.45 -10.91
CA TYR A 5 -3.54 -12.15 -11.42
C TYR A 5 -3.63 -11.13 -12.55
N ILE A 6 -2.69 -10.19 -12.59
CA ILE A 6 -2.70 -9.15 -13.62
C ILE A 6 -1.98 -9.68 -14.86
N ASP A 7 -2.75 -9.98 -15.89
CA ASP A 7 -2.23 -10.42 -17.18
C ASP A 7 -1.41 -9.34 -17.88
N GLY A 8 -0.33 -9.76 -18.54
CA GLY A 8 0.58 -8.84 -19.22
C GLY A 8 1.41 -7.99 -18.26
N SER A 9 1.62 -8.46 -17.02
CA SER A 9 2.58 -7.89 -16.08
C SER A 9 3.83 -8.76 -15.96
N SER A 10 5.00 -8.11 -15.90
CA SER A 10 6.29 -8.74 -15.63
C SER A 10 7.02 -7.92 -14.57
N CYS A 11 7.70 -8.61 -13.65
CA CYS A 11 8.54 -7.97 -12.66
C CYS A 11 9.76 -8.82 -12.38
N LYS A 12 10.93 -8.21 -12.59
CA LYS A 12 12.22 -8.80 -12.33
C LYS A 12 13.01 -7.92 -11.36
N ALA A 13 13.39 -8.53 -10.25
CA ALA A 13 14.32 -7.95 -9.30
C ALA A 13 15.75 -7.97 -9.88
N ILE A 14 16.46 -6.86 -9.73
CA ILE A 14 17.83 -6.65 -10.18
C ILE A 14 18.60 -6.05 -9.00
N ASN A 15 19.69 -6.69 -8.61
CA ASN A 15 20.53 -6.17 -7.54
C ASN A 15 21.56 -5.21 -8.12
N GLY A 16 21.64 -4.02 -7.54
CA GLY A 16 22.69 -3.04 -7.82
C GLY A 16 23.43 -2.64 -6.55
N THR A 17 24.41 -1.76 -6.71
CA THR A 17 25.29 -1.30 -5.62
C THR A 17 24.53 -0.68 -4.44
N TYR A 18 23.31 -0.15 -4.68
CA TYR A 18 22.50 0.54 -3.68
C TYR A 18 21.27 -0.25 -3.21
N GLY A 19 21.16 -1.53 -3.58
CA GLY A 19 20.04 -2.39 -3.16
C GLY A 19 19.34 -3.09 -4.32
N GLU A 20 18.12 -3.56 -4.06
CA GLU A 20 17.29 -4.27 -5.03
C GLU A 20 16.40 -3.28 -5.79
N PHE A 21 16.48 -3.34 -7.12
CA PHE A 21 15.65 -2.59 -8.06
C PHE A 21 14.66 -3.54 -8.71
N PHE A 22 13.48 -3.03 -9.08
CA PHE A 22 12.47 -3.83 -9.79
C PHE A 22 12.28 -3.27 -11.19
N ASN A 23 12.65 -4.06 -12.19
CA ASN A 23 12.24 -3.81 -13.57
C ASN A 23 10.83 -4.33 -13.74
N ILE A 24 9.90 -3.39 -13.95
CA ILE A 24 8.47 -3.67 -14.02
C ILE A 24 7.98 -3.29 -15.42
N SER A 25 7.17 -4.15 -16.02
CA SER A 25 6.56 -3.90 -17.31
C SER A 25 5.09 -4.30 -17.27
N PHE A 26 4.25 -3.46 -17.87
CA PHE A 26 2.81 -3.69 -17.97
C PHE A 26 2.34 -3.44 -19.40
N ASN A 27 1.45 -4.29 -19.89
CA ASN A 27 0.69 -4.00 -21.10
C ASN A 27 -0.46 -3.02 -20.75
N LEU A 28 -0.45 -1.81 -21.33
CA LEU A 28 -1.43 -0.77 -21.00
C LEU A 28 -2.87 -1.17 -21.31
N GLU A 29 -3.12 -1.80 -22.47
CA GLU A 29 -4.47 -2.21 -22.88
C GLU A 29 -5.07 -3.20 -21.88
N LYS A 30 -4.25 -4.15 -21.41
CA LYS A 30 -4.65 -5.10 -20.37
C LYS A 30 -4.71 -4.47 -18.99
N LEU A 31 -3.91 -3.46 -18.70
CA LEU A 31 -3.91 -2.81 -17.38
C LEU A 31 -5.18 -1.96 -17.19
N GLN A 32 -5.65 -1.30 -18.25
CA GLN A 32 -6.85 -0.46 -18.23
C GLN A 32 -8.12 -1.22 -17.83
N GLN A 33 -8.23 -2.52 -18.17
CA GLN A 33 -9.40 -3.32 -17.77
C GLN A 33 -9.54 -3.48 -16.24
N TYR A 34 -8.44 -3.27 -15.51
CA TYR A 34 -8.39 -3.37 -14.05
C TYR A 34 -8.46 -2.00 -13.36
N ALA A 35 -8.60 -0.92 -14.13
CA ALA A 35 -8.73 0.42 -13.58
C ALA A 35 -10.11 0.61 -12.96
N ASN A 36 -10.13 1.26 -11.79
CA ASN A 36 -11.37 1.69 -11.17
C ASN A 36 -11.95 2.93 -11.89
N GLU A 37 -13.13 3.38 -11.46
CA GLU A 37 -13.82 4.56 -12.03
C GLU A 37 -12.99 5.86 -11.94
N LYS A 38 -12.01 5.90 -11.03
CA LYS A 38 -11.08 7.04 -10.85
C LYS A 38 -9.81 6.90 -11.70
N GLY A 39 -9.67 5.84 -12.49
CA GLY A 39 -8.52 5.56 -13.35
C GLY A 39 -7.32 4.93 -12.64
N TYR A 40 -7.46 4.47 -11.39
CA TYR A 40 -6.37 3.83 -10.65
C TYR A 40 -6.47 2.30 -10.72
N VAL A 41 -5.32 1.64 -10.81
CA VAL A 41 -5.19 0.18 -10.67
C VAL A 41 -4.48 -0.11 -9.36
N ASN A 42 -5.19 -0.73 -8.42
CA ASN A 42 -4.62 -1.13 -7.14
C ASN A 42 -4.07 -2.55 -7.27
N MET A 43 -2.79 -2.73 -6.98
CA MET A 43 -2.09 -3.99 -7.19
C MET A 43 -1.18 -4.29 -6.00
N THR A 44 -1.01 -5.57 -5.70
CA THR A 44 -0.05 -6.05 -4.71
C THR A 44 1.06 -6.81 -5.42
N MET A 45 2.31 -6.38 -5.22
CA MET A 45 3.49 -7.11 -5.68
C MET A 45 3.84 -8.20 -4.67
N SER A 46 4.02 -9.43 -5.14
CA SER A 46 4.40 -10.57 -4.31
C SER A 46 5.58 -11.30 -4.92
N LYS A 47 6.53 -11.72 -4.08
CA LYS A 47 7.68 -12.52 -4.49
C LYS A 47 7.22 -13.92 -4.88
N ARG A 48 7.71 -14.42 -6.02
CA ARG A 48 7.48 -15.81 -6.44
C ARG A 48 8.33 -16.74 -5.60
N LYS A 49 7.84 -17.96 -5.38
CA LYS A 49 8.65 -19.02 -4.77
C LYS A 49 9.76 -19.50 -5.70
N GLU A 50 9.45 -19.58 -6.99
CA GLU A 50 10.37 -19.95 -8.05
C GLU A 50 10.36 -18.88 -9.14
N PRO A 51 11.52 -18.55 -9.75
CA PRO A 51 11.56 -17.63 -10.87
C PRO A 51 10.68 -18.16 -12.01
N GLY A 52 9.91 -17.26 -12.63
CA GLY A 52 9.06 -17.60 -13.77
C GLY A 52 9.88 -18.04 -14.98
N GLN A 53 9.19 -18.61 -15.98
CA GLN A 53 9.80 -19.09 -17.23
C GLN A 53 10.68 -18.04 -17.94
N TYR A 54 10.37 -16.76 -17.78
CA TYR A 54 11.12 -15.65 -18.39
C TYR A 54 12.06 -14.93 -17.39
N GLY A 55 12.29 -15.52 -16.21
CA GLY A 55 13.12 -14.96 -15.15
C GLY A 55 12.41 -13.93 -14.27
N ASP A 56 11.08 -13.85 -14.32
CA ASP A 56 10.28 -13.01 -13.43
C ASP A 56 10.44 -13.48 -11.98
N THR A 57 10.78 -12.57 -11.07
CA THR A 57 10.96 -12.92 -9.65
C THR A 57 9.75 -12.56 -8.80
N HIS A 58 8.87 -11.70 -9.33
CA HIS A 58 7.65 -11.25 -8.65
C HIS A 58 6.44 -11.43 -9.56
N TYR A 59 5.25 -11.33 -8.96
CA TYR A 59 3.97 -11.30 -9.66
C TYR A 59 3.08 -10.25 -9.03
N PHE A 60 2.10 -9.77 -9.79
CA PHE A 60 1.11 -8.83 -9.29
C PHE A 60 -0.26 -9.46 -9.22
N THR A 61 -0.98 -9.14 -8.15
CA THR A 61 -2.39 -9.47 -8.00
C THR A 61 -3.20 -8.19 -7.84
N LEU A 62 -4.41 -8.18 -8.37
CA LEU A 62 -5.35 -7.09 -8.15
C LEU A 62 -5.67 -6.99 -6.66
N ASN A 63 -5.60 -5.77 -6.13
CA ASN A 63 -6.02 -5.46 -4.78
C ASN A 63 -7.39 -4.77 -4.84
N GLU A 64 -8.44 -5.51 -4.53
CA GLU A 64 -9.82 -5.02 -4.49
C GLU A 64 -10.15 -4.29 -3.18
N TRP A 65 -9.17 -4.11 -2.29
CA TRP A 65 -9.37 -3.40 -1.04
C TRP A 65 -9.83 -1.97 -1.30
N LYS A 66 -11.05 -1.67 -0.88
CA LYS A 66 -11.57 -0.31 -0.75
C LYS A 66 -11.42 0.06 0.73
N PRO A 67 -10.86 1.25 1.07
CA PRO A 67 -10.97 1.74 2.42
C PRO A 67 -12.45 1.84 2.75
N ASP A 68 -12.90 1.03 3.70
CA ASP A 68 -14.20 1.20 4.29
C ASP A 68 -14.18 2.59 4.95
N ALA A 69 -15.09 3.48 4.53
CA ALA A 69 -15.20 4.82 5.11
C ALA A 69 -15.51 4.78 6.63
N SER A 70 -15.73 3.58 7.18
CA SER A 70 -15.98 3.27 8.59
C SER A 70 -14.71 2.99 9.44
N GLN A 71 -13.50 2.89 8.86
CA GLN A 71 -12.26 2.67 9.62
C GLN A 71 -11.38 3.91 9.83
N GLY A 72 -11.92 5.10 9.53
CA GLY A 72 -11.23 6.39 9.69
C GLY A 72 -11.55 7.18 10.97
N GLU A 73 -12.38 6.67 11.88
CA GLU A 73 -12.72 7.33 13.16
C GLU A 73 -12.37 6.44 14.35
N ASN A 74 -11.09 6.15 14.52
CA ASN A 74 -10.52 5.85 15.84
C ASN A 74 -9.11 6.45 15.94
N ALA A 75 -9.00 7.73 15.60
CA ALA A 75 -8.03 8.57 16.28
C ALA A 75 -8.54 8.75 17.73
N PRO A 76 -7.73 8.53 18.77
CA PRO A 76 -8.16 8.89 20.12
C PRO A 76 -8.44 10.39 20.12
N LYS A 77 -9.70 10.76 20.33
CA LYS A 77 -10.07 12.13 20.71
C LYS A 77 -9.29 12.43 21.98
N ALA A 78 -8.27 13.29 21.88
CA ALA A 78 -7.80 14.01 23.04
C ALA A 78 -9.00 14.79 23.57
N SER A 79 -9.53 14.37 24.71
CA SER A 79 -10.48 15.18 25.47
C SER A 79 -9.81 16.51 25.80
N PRO A 80 -10.43 17.66 25.55
CA PRO A 80 -10.01 18.89 26.21
C PRO A 80 -10.48 18.78 27.66
N ASP A 81 -9.57 18.37 28.55
CA ASP A 81 -9.75 18.55 29.98
C ASP A 81 -9.82 20.05 30.24
N THR A 82 -11.05 20.54 30.45
CA THR A 82 -11.29 21.85 31.01
C THR A 82 -11.09 21.71 32.51
N ASP A 83 -9.85 21.88 32.96
CA ASP A 83 -9.54 22.14 34.36
C ASP A 83 -9.16 23.63 34.46
N GLU A 84 -10.17 24.47 34.69
CA GLU A 84 -9.95 25.79 35.26
C GLU A 84 -9.44 25.62 36.69
N GLY A 85 -8.14 25.90 36.92
CA GLY A 85 -7.66 25.96 38.29
C GLY A 85 -6.17 25.81 38.57
N VAL A 86 -5.26 26.19 37.67
CA VAL A 86 -3.85 26.36 38.08
C VAL A 86 -3.66 27.70 38.80
N ALA A 87 -3.88 27.66 40.12
CA ALA A 87 -3.42 28.70 41.04
C ALA A 87 -1.89 28.82 40.92
N LEU A 88 -1.42 29.97 40.42
CA LEU A 88 -0.01 30.34 40.25
C LEU A 88 0.70 30.65 41.59
N GLU A 89 0.32 30.02 42.69
CA GLU A 89 0.70 30.46 44.05
C GLU A 89 1.41 29.43 44.95
N ASP A 90 1.89 28.29 44.44
CA ASP A 90 2.62 27.33 45.30
C ASP A 90 3.82 26.65 44.64
N VAL A 91 4.82 27.45 44.25
CA VAL A 91 6.17 26.96 43.95
C VAL A 91 7.11 27.43 45.07
N PRO A 92 7.55 26.57 45.99
CA PRO A 92 8.60 26.94 46.95
C PRO A 92 9.94 27.07 46.24
N PHE A 93 10.66 28.16 46.55
CA PHE A 93 12.06 28.42 46.15
C PHE A 93 13.03 27.39 46.71
#